data_AF-A0A1F9BA93-F1
#
_entry.id   AF-A0A1F9BA93-F1
#
_cell.length_a   1.000
_cell.length_b   1.000
_cell.length_c   1.000
_cell.angle_alpha   90.00
_cell.angle_beta   90.00
_cell.angle_gamma   90.00
#
_symmetry.space_group_name_H-M   'P 1'
#
loop_
_entity.id
_entity.type
_entity.pdbx_description
1 polymer ?
#
loop_
_entity_poly.entity_id
_entity_poly.type
_entity_poly.pdbx_seq_one_letter_code
_entity_poly.pdbx_strand_id
1 'polypeptide(L)' 'MKILTDALAKTVKDPETINDARKSLMEVAFVPPEECLRLFNYVLDQPDDIVKEVSKYIKF' A
#
# COMPACT_ATOMS: atom_id res chain seq x y z
N MET A 1 -7.41 -14.90 6.86
CA MET A 1 -7.38 -13.44 6.64
C MET A 1 -7.42 -12.65 7.95
N LYS A 2 -8.46 -12.77 8.79
CA LYS A 2 -8.57 -12.02 10.07
C LYS A 2 -7.33 -12.09 10.97
N ILE A 3 -6.74 -13.27 11.14
CA ILE A 3 -5.53 -13.47 11.97
C ILE A 3 -4.36 -12.61 11.47
N LEU A 4 -4.16 -12.50 10.15
CA LEU A 4 -3.08 -11.70 9.58
C LEU A 4 -3.35 -10.20 9.73
N THR A 5 -4.59 -9.78 9.51
CA THR A 5 -5.01 -8.39 9.71
C THR A 5 -4.83 -7.95 11.16
N ASP A 6 -5.25 -8.78 12.11
CA ASP A 6 -5.10 -8.51 13.55
C ASP A 6 -3.63 -8.49 13.96
N ALA A 7 -2.80 -9.36 13.38
CA ALA A 7 -1.36 -9.37 13.61
C ALA A 7 -0.71 -8.07 13.11
N LEU A 8 -1.00 -7.64 11.88
CA LEU A 8 -0.51 -6.37 11.33
C LEU A 8 -0.92 -5.17 12.19
N ALA A 9 -2.20 -5.13 12.63
CA ALA A 9 -2.71 -4.07 13.48
C ALA A 9 -1.99 -3.98 14.85
N LYS A 10 -1.48 -5.11 15.35
CA LYS A 10 -0.65 -5.14 16.57
C LYS A 10 0.79 -4.74 16.29
N THR A 11 1.39 -5.26 15.22
CA THR A 11 2.79 -5.00 14.85
C THR A 11 3.06 -3.51 14.61
N VAL A 12 2.16 -2.78 13.95
CA VAL A 12 2.37 -1.34 13.73
C VAL A 12 2.28 -0.48 15.01
N LYS A 13 1.82 -1.07 16.12
CA LYS A 13 1.76 -0.42 17.44
C LYS A 13 2.93 -0.83 18.34
N ASP A 14 3.73 -1.78 17.89
CA ASP A 14 4.88 -2.28 18.64
C ASP A 14 5.99 -1.22 18.68
N PRO A 15 6.48 -0.83 19.88
CA PRO A 15 7.47 0.24 20.01
C PRO A 15 8.80 -0.06 19.31
N GLU A 16 9.24 -1.32 19.29
CA GLU A 16 10.49 -1.72 18.62
C GLU A 16 10.35 -1.55 17.11
N THR A 17 9.24 -2.03 16.55
CA THR A 17 8.89 -1.86 15.14
C THR A 17 8.81 -0.39 14.73
N ILE A 18 8.19 0.46 15.55
CA ILE A 18 8.10 1.91 15.29
C ILE A 18 9.48 2.57 15.33
N ASN A 19 10.32 2.20 16.29
CA ASN A 19 11.65 2.76 16.41
C ASN A 19 12.54 2.38 15.24
N ASP A 20 12.45 1.14 14.76
CA ASP A 20 13.19 0.70 13.57
C ASP A 20 12.69 1.38 12.29
N ALA A 21 11.37 1.51 12.12
CA ALA A 21 10.80 2.28 11.01
C ALA A 21 11.32 3.73 10.99
N ARG A 22 11.37 4.38 12.16
CA ARG A 22 11.90 5.75 12.29
C ARG A 22 13.38 5.87 11.91
N LYS A 23 14.22 4.89 12.26
CA LYS A 23 15.64 4.87 11.85
C LYS A 23 15.77 4.82 10.33
N SER A 24 14.83 4.16 9.66
CA SER A 24 14.76 4.08 8.18
C SER A 24 13.98 5.22 7.54
N LEU A 25 13.62 6.27 8.29
CA LEU A 25 12.79 7.39 7.82
C LEU A 25 11.43 6.94 7.25
N MET A 26 10.89 5.85 7.78
CA MET A 26 9.59 5.30 7.40
C MET A 26 8.55 5.58 8.49
N GLU A 27 7.32 5.87 8.05
CA GLU A 27 6.14 5.90 8.89
C GLU A 27 5.36 4.60 8.70
N VAL A 28 4.94 3.98 9.82
CA VAL A 28 4.15 2.74 9.80
C VAL A 28 2.84 2.98 10.53
N ALA A 29 1.74 2.62 9.86
CA ALA A 29 0.39 2.72 10.40
C ALA A 29 -0.47 1.58 9.85
N PHE A 30 -1.50 1.20 10.61
CA PHE A 30 -2.47 0.22 10.14
C PHE A 30 -3.52 0.91 9.27
N VAL A 31 -3.71 0.39 8.06
CA VAL A 31 -4.75 0.85 7.13
C VAL A 31 -5.77 -0.28 6.96
N PRO A 32 -7.09 0.00 7.09
CA PRO A 32 -8.12 -0.99 6.87
C PRO A 32 -8.08 -1.56 5.43
N PRO A 33 -8.42 -2.85 5.22
CA PRO A 33 -8.38 -3.48 3.89
C PRO A 33 -9.19 -2.75 2.82
N GLU A 34 -10.36 -2.22 3.20
CA GLU A 34 -11.26 -1.49 2.30
C GLU A 34 -10.62 -0.19 1.80
N GLU A 35 -9.88 0.48 2.68
CA GLU A 35 -9.16 1.70 2.37
C GLU A 35 -7.97 1.43 1.44
N CYS A 36 -7.24 0.33 1.69
CA CYS A 36 -6.18 -0.13 0.78
C CYS A 36 -6.71 -0.40 -0.62
N LEU A 37 -7.85 -1.10 -0.74
CA LEU A 37 -8.45 -1.41 -2.03
C LEU A 37 -8.94 -0.16 -2.76
N ARG A 38 -9.54 0.80 -2.03
CA ARG A 38 -9.95 2.09 -2.59
C ARG A 38 -8.77 2.85 -3.19
N LEU A 39 -7.68 2.99 -2.43
CA LEU A 39 -6.48 3.68 -2.89
C LEU A 39 -5.84 2.95 -4.09
N PHE A 40 -5.77 1.61 -4.02
CA PHE A 40 -5.20 0.81 -5.09
C PHE A 40 -5.99 0.99 -6.40
N ASN A 41 -7.32 0.92 -6.34
CA ASN A 41 -8.16 1.15 -7.51
C ASN A 41 -7.99 2.58 -8.04
N TYR A 42 -7.95 3.59 -7.17
CA TYR A 42 -7.70 4.96 -7.59
C TYR A 42 -6.34 5.13 -8.29
N VAL A 43 -5.28 4.51 -7.76
CA VAL A 43 -3.94 4.54 -8.37
C VAL A 43 -3.91 3.78 -9.69
N LEU A 44 -4.69 2.72 -9.84
CA LEU A 44 -4.72 1.94 -11.09
C LEU A 44 -5.71 2.45 -12.12
N ASP A 45 -6.66 3.31 -11.74
CA ASP A 45 -7.63 3.95 -12.64
C ASP A 45 -6.96 5.08 -13.42
N GLN A 46 -6.03 4.68 -14.28
CA GLN A 46 -5.27 5.58 -15.12
C GLN A 46 -6.16 6.12 -16.24
N PRO A 47 -6.12 7.43 -16.52
CA PRO A 47 -6.83 8.01 -17.65
C PRO A 47 -6.48 7.32 -18.98
N ASP A 48 -7.45 7.26 -19.89
CA ASP A 48 -7.33 6.56 -21.19
C ASP A 48 -6.11 6.98 -22.01
N ASP A 49 -5.71 8.25 -21.94
CA ASP A 49 -4.54 8.79 -22.63
C ASP A 49 -3.23 8.22 -22.09
N ILE A 50 -3.11 8.06 -20.76
CA ILE A 50 -1.96 7.43 -20.12
C ILE A 50 -1.86 5.95 -20.48
N VAL A 51 -2.98 5.22 -20.45
CA VAL A 51 -3.02 3.79 -20.82
C VAL A 51 -2.61 3.60 -22.28
N LYS A 52 -3.12 4.45 -23.18
CA LYS A 52 -2.75 4.44 -24.61
C LYS A 52 -1.27 4.74 -24.81
N GLU A 53 -0.70 5.67 -24.05
CA GLU A 53 0.72 6.02 -24.16
C GLU A 53 1.63 4.87 -23.72
N VAL A 54 1.37 4.28 -22.54
CA VAL A 54 2.16 3.16 -22.00
C VAL A 54 2.09 1.94 -22.92
N SER A 55 0.93 1.66 -23.52
CA SER A 55 0.72 0.53 -24.42
C SER A 55 1.58 0.57 -25.69
N LYS A 56 2.13 1.74 -26.08
CA LYS A 56 3.09 1.83 -27.20
C LYS A 56 4.43 1.17 -26.89
N TYR A 57 4.81 1.12 -25.61
CA TYR A 57 6.11 0.67 -25.13
C TYR A 57 6.10 -0.77 -24.62
N ILE A 58 4.93 -1.29 -24.22
CA ILE A 58 4.75 -2.68 -23.81
C ILE A 58 4.32 -3.51 -25.03
N LYS A 59 5.27 -4.26 -25.62
CA LYS A 59 4.99 -5.22 -26.70
C LYS A 59 5.03 -6.64 -26.12
N PHE A 60 3.95 -7.39 -26.30
CA PHE A 60 3.86 -8.82 -25.97
C PHE A 60 4.21 -9.68 -27.19
#